data_AF-A0A1M6VUJ3-F1
#
_entry.id   AF-A0A1M6VUJ3-F1
#
_cell.length_a   1.000
_cell.length_b   1.000
_cell.length_c   1.000
_cell.angle_alpha   90.00
_cell.angle_beta   90.00
_cell.angle_gamma   90.00
#
_symmetry.space_group_name_H-M   'P 1'
#
loop_
_entity.id
_entity.type
_entity.pdbx_description
1 polymer ?
#
loop_
_entity_poly.entity_id
_entity_poly.type
_entity_poly.pdbx_seq_one_letter_code
_entity_poly.pdbx_strand_id
1 'polypeptide(L)'
;MSGGTGANPNEARQGGEDAEALATAMAGLADAFDLTVDDAIRVAGEEDVEAGWRSFRELHLQGFVDVQGHGLQLADNIQAGASEIALNDLESSEELSGATEHVPPGLGNVNFY
;
A
#
# COMPACT_ATOMS: atom_id res chain seq x y z
N MET A 1 -5.31 23.97 -0.38
CA MET A 1 -4.73 23.86 -1.74
C MET A 1 -5.39 22.66 -2.40
N SER A 2 -6.41 22.90 -3.22
CA SER A 2 -7.14 21.87 -3.96
C SER A 2 -6.42 21.58 -5.28
N GLY A 3 -5.49 20.63 -5.26
CA GLY A 3 -4.93 20.04 -6.48
C GLY A 3 -5.73 18.79 -6.81
N GLY A 4 -6.92 18.97 -7.38
CA GLY A 4 -7.77 17.86 -7.78
C GLY A 4 -7.15 17.09 -8.94
N THR A 5 -6.35 16.08 -8.62
CA THR A 5 -6.32 14.86 -9.42
C THR A 5 -7.28 13.92 -8.73
N GLY A 6 -8.54 13.93 -9.15
CA GLY A 6 -9.46 12.86 -8.78
C GLY A 6 -8.86 11.58 -9.34
N ALA A 7 -8.21 10.81 -8.47
CA ALA A 7 -7.68 9.52 -8.85
C ALA A 7 -8.87 8.66 -9.28
N ASN A 8 -8.74 7.95 -10.39
CA ASN A 8 -9.85 7.17 -10.93
C ASN A 8 -9.92 5.77 -10.29
N PRO A 9 -11.02 5.02 -10.45
CA PRO A 9 -11.14 3.67 -9.88
C PRO A 9 -10.06 2.67 -10.32
N ASN A 10 -9.46 2.87 -11.51
CA ASN A 10 -8.36 2.01 -11.97
C ASN A 10 -7.06 2.28 -11.19
N GLU A 11 -6.79 3.55 -10.85
CA GLU A 11 -5.67 3.95 -9.99
C GLU A 11 -5.87 3.49 -8.55
N ALA A 12 -7.12 3.54 -8.05
CA ALA A 12 -7.48 2.98 -6.74
C ALA A 12 -7.23 1.46 -6.68
N ARG A 13 -7.69 0.72 -7.69
CA ARG A 13 -7.43 -0.73 -7.79
C ARG A 13 -5.93 -1.03 -7.85
N GLN A 14 -5.19 -0.31 -8.69
CA GLN A 14 -3.73 -0.50 -8.80
C GLN A 14 -3.03 -0.19 -7.47
N GLY A 15 -3.42 0.89 -6.79
CA GLY A 15 -2.87 1.24 -5.47
C GLY A 15 -3.12 0.15 -4.43
N GLY A 16 -4.30 -0.48 -4.44
CA GLY A 16 -4.59 -1.63 -3.58
C GLY A 16 -3.71 -2.84 -3.87
N GLU A 17 -3.51 -3.19 -5.15
CA GLU A 17 -2.63 -4.28 -5.58
C GLU A 17 -1.16 -4.02 -5.20
N ASP A 18 -0.69 -2.79 -5.40
CA ASP A 18 0.67 -2.37 -5.06
C ASP A 18 0.90 -2.38 -3.54
N ALA A 19 -0.11 -1.98 -2.74
CA ALA A 19 -0.08 -2.05 -1.29
C ALA A 19 0.03 -3.50 -0.79
N GLU A 20 -0.77 -4.42 -1.34
CA GLU A 20 -0.71 -5.84 -0.98
C GLU A 20 0.65 -6.46 -1.33
N ALA A 21 1.19 -6.14 -2.52
CA ALA A 21 2.51 -6.58 -2.93
C ALA A 21 3.61 -6.07 -1.99
N LEU A 22 3.53 -4.79 -1.60
CA LEU A 22 4.46 -4.19 -0.64
C LEU A 22 4.35 -4.86 0.74
N ALA A 23 3.13 -5.02 1.27
CA ALA A 23 2.91 -5.68 2.56
C ALA A 23 3.47 -7.10 2.56
N THR A 24 3.24 -7.85 1.48
CA THR A 24 3.77 -9.20 1.29
C THR A 24 5.30 -9.22 1.26
N ALA A 25 5.93 -8.27 0.57
CA ALA A 25 7.38 -8.19 0.49
C ALA A 25 8.03 -7.80 1.83
N MET A 26 7.32 -7.05 2.67
CA MET A 26 7.81 -6.60 3.98
C MET A 26 7.54 -7.61 5.09
N ALA A 27 6.46 -8.39 4.97
CA ALA A 27 6.09 -9.40 5.94
C ALA A 27 7.20 -10.46 6.09
N GLY A 28 7.73 -10.60 7.30
CA GLY A 28 8.77 -11.58 7.62
C GLY A 28 10.18 -11.18 7.16
N LEU A 29 10.39 -9.92 6.73
CA LEU A 29 11.72 -9.42 6.37
C LEU A 29 12.72 -9.55 7.53
N ALA A 30 12.33 -9.12 8.74
CA ALA A 30 13.19 -9.21 9.91
C ALA A 30 13.50 -10.66 10.30
N ASP A 31 12.49 -11.53 10.24
CA ASP A 31 12.66 -12.96 10.53
C ASP A 31 13.57 -13.64 9.49
N ALA A 32 13.41 -13.31 8.21
CA ALA A 32 14.27 -13.83 7.15
C ALA A 32 15.72 -13.38 7.32
N PHE A 33 15.95 -12.13 7.70
CA PHE A 33 17.28 -11.63 8.07
C PHE A 33 17.87 -12.44 9.23
N ASP A 34 17.09 -12.58 10.32
CA ASP A 34 17.51 -13.29 11.53
C ASP A 34 17.93 -14.73 11.25
N LEU A 35 17.09 -15.46 10.51
CA LEU A 35 17.34 -16.84 10.09
C LEU A 35 18.58 -16.96 9.20
N THR A 36 18.77 -16.01 8.28
CA THR A 36 19.91 -16.02 7.36
C THR A 36 21.23 -15.81 8.12
N VAL A 37 21.25 -14.91 9.11
CA VAL A 37 22.45 -14.69 9.93
C VAL A 37 22.72 -15.88 10.84
N ASP A 38 21.69 -16.49 11.43
CA ASP A 38 21.86 -17.70 12.23
C ASP A 38 22.42 -18.88 11.41
N ASP A 39 22.00 -19.03 10.16
CA ASP A 39 22.61 -20.00 9.24
C ASP A 39 24.07 -19.68 8.93
N ALA A 40 24.41 -18.39 8.73
CA ALA A 40 25.78 -17.96 8.49
C ALA A 40 26.70 -18.25 9.69
N ILE A 41 26.23 -18.00 10.92
CA ILE A 41 26.94 -18.37 12.16
C ILE A 41 27.20 -19.88 12.18
N ARG A 42 26.17 -20.69 11.90
CA ARG A 42 26.26 -22.15 11.99
C ARG A 42 27.26 -22.77 11.00
N VAL A 43 27.50 -22.13 9.85
CA VAL A 43 28.43 -22.64 8.83
C VAL A 43 29.83 -22.00 8.88
N ALA A 44 30.03 -20.96 9.67
CA ALA A 44 31.29 -20.21 9.72
C ALA A 44 32.47 -21.05 10.22
N GLY A 45 32.27 -21.88 11.24
CA GLY A 45 33.24 -22.86 11.74
C GLY A 45 34.44 -22.29 12.51
N GLU A 46 34.73 -20.99 12.37
CA GLU A 46 35.77 -20.25 13.09
C GLU A 46 35.13 -19.26 14.07
N GLU A 47 35.58 -19.29 15.34
CA GLU A 47 34.96 -18.53 16.45
C GLU A 47 34.94 -17.02 16.21
N ASP A 48 36.03 -16.46 15.67
CA ASP A 48 36.13 -15.03 15.36
C ASP A 48 35.12 -14.60 14.27
N VAL A 49 34.83 -15.49 13.31
CA VAL A 49 33.88 -15.23 12.23
C VAL A 49 32.44 -15.32 12.75
N GLU A 50 32.16 -16.31 13.60
CA GLU A 50 30.87 -16.42 14.29
C GLU A 50 30.58 -15.18 15.16
N ALA A 51 31.58 -14.70 15.91
CA ALA A 51 31.47 -13.49 16.72
C ALA A 51 31.14 -12.27 15.85
N GLY A 52 31.78 -12.13 14.69
CA GLY A 52 31.48 -11.08 13.72
C GLY A 52 30.02 -11.11 13.24
N TRP A 53 29.50 -12.29 12.92
CA TRP A 53 28.10 -12.44 12.51
C TRP A 53 27.11 -12.13 13.64
N ARG A 54 27.42 -12.52 14.90
CA ARG A 54 26.60 -12.17 16.07
C ARG A 54 26.55 -10.65 16.26
N SER A 55 27.69 -9.97 16.20
CA SER A 55 27.74 -8.51 16.29
C SER A 55 26.99 -7.83 15.14
N PHE A 56 27.08 -8.37 13.93
CA PHE A 56 26.32 -7.88 12.78
C PHE A 56 24.80 -8.02 13.00
N ARG A 57 24.34 -9.17 13.51
CA ARG A 57 22.95 -9.40 13.89
C ARG A 57 22.46 -8.36 14.90
N GLU A 58 23.19 -8.21 16.02
CA GLU A 58 22.84 -7.29 17.10
C GLU A 58 22.76 -5.84 16.62
N LEU A 59 23.65 -5.43 15.71
CA LEU A 59 23.69 -4.07 15.19
C LEU A 59 22.53 -3.76 14.23
N HIS A 60 22.08 -4.74 13.43
CA HIS A 60 21.20 -4.48 12.31
C HIS A 60 19.78 -5.03 12.45
N LEU A 61 19.53 -6.01 13.32
CA LEU A 61 18.22 -6.65 13.45
C LEU A 61 17.09 -5.64 13.69
N GLN A 62 17.29 -4.69 14.61
CA GLN A 62 16.29 -3.65 14.88
C GLN A 62 16.02 -2.79 13.63
N GLY A 63 17.04 -2.48 12.84
CA GLY A 63 16.86 -1.73 11.59
C GLY A 63 15.97 -2.48 10.59
N PHE A 64 16.08 -3.80 10.49
CA PHE A 64 15.19 -4.62 9.67
C PHE A 64 13.77 -4.66 10.22
N VAL A 65 13.60 -4.72 11.55
CA VAL A 65 12.28 -4.61 12.20
C VAL A 65 11.63 -3.26 11.88
N ASP A 66 12.39 -2.17 11.94
CA ASP A 66 11.89 -0.83 11.65
C ASP A 66 11.50 -0.67 10.17
N VAL A 67 12.33 -1.17 9.24
CA VAL A 67 12.03 -1.16 7.80
C VAL A 67 10.76 -1.96 7.50
N GLN A 68 10.62 -3.15 8.08
CA GLN A 68 9.40 -3.95 7.97
C GLN A 68 8.19 -3.18 8.50
N GLY A 69 8.29 -2.60 9.69
CA GLY A 69 7.21 -1.83 10.30
C GLY A 69 6.77 -0.64 9.44
N HIS A 70 7.73 0.16 8.96
CA HIS A 70 7.44 1.29 8.07
C HIS A 70 6.86 0.84 6.73
N GLY A 71 7.35 -0.27 6.17
CA GLY A 71 6.84 -0.83 4.92
C GLY A 71 5.39 -1.30 5.02
N LEU A 72 5.04 -1.97 6.12
CA LEU A 72 3.65 -2.37 6.40
C LEU A 72 2.75 -1.14 6.60
N GLN A 73 3.20 -0.15 7.37
CA GLN A 73 2.44 1.08 7.55
C GLN A 73 2.23 1.84 6.25
N LEU A 74 3.23 1.85 5.36
CA LEU A 74 3.10 2.47 4.04
C LEU A 74 2.07 1.73 3.18
N ALA A 75 2.10 0.39 3.17
CA ALA A 75 1.09 -0.41 2.48
C ALA A 75 -0.33 -0.10 3.00
N ASP A 76 -0.52 -0.08 4.32
CA ASP A 76 -1.81 0.26 4.94
C ASP A 76 -2.30 1.65 4.50
N ASN A 77 -1.41 2.64 4.46
CA ASN A 77 -1.74 4.00 4.04
C ASN A 77 -2.14 4.08 2.55
N ILE A 78 -1.43 3.35 1.68
CA ILE A 78 -1.76 3.29 0.24
C ILE A 78 -3.13 2.62 0.06
N GLN A 79 -3.40 1.53 0.76
CA GLN A 79 -4.68 0.82 0.69
C GLN A 79 -5.84 1.69 1.22
N ALA A 80 -5.61 2.44 2.30
CA ALA A 80 -6.60 3.38 2.84
C ALA A 80 -6.90 4.50 1.84
N GLY A 81 -5.87 5.10 1.23
CA GLY A 81 -6.05 6.12 0.19
C GLY A 81 -6.79 5.58 -1.04
N ALA A 82 -6.45 4.39 -1.50
CA ALA A 82 -7.19 3.71 -2.58
C ALA A 82 -8.66 3.49 -2.24
N SER A 83 -8.97 3.09 -1.00
CA SER A 83 -10.35 2.89 -0.54
C SER A 83 -11.14 4.20 -0.49
N GLU A 84 -10.52 5.28 -0.01
CA GLU A 84 -11.13 6.62 0.02
C GLU A 84 -11.46 7.13 -1.40
N ILE A 85 -10.55 6.91 -2.35
CA ILE A 85 -10.78 7.25 -3.76
C ILE A 85 -11.99 6.48 -4.33
N ALA A 86 -12.07 5.17 -4.06
CA ALA A 86 -13.18 4.35 -4.55
C ALA A 86 -14.53 4.76 -3.95
N LEU A 87 -14.56 5.16 -2.66
CA LEU A 87 -15.78 5.66 -2.01
C LEU A 87 -16.21 7.01 -2.57
N ASN A 88 -15.26 7.94 -2.77
CA ASN A 88 -15.56 9.25 -3.34
C ASN A 88 -16.09 9.15 -4.78
N ASP A 89 -15.59 8.20 -5.58
CA ASP A 89 -16.10 7.94 -6.94
C ASP A 89 -17.52 7.36 -6.91
N LEU A 90 -17.80 6.42 -6.00
CA LEU A 90 -19.13 5.86 -5.81
C LEU A 90 -20.15 6.96 -5.41
N GLU A 91 -19.82 7.76 -4.40
CA GLU A 91 -20.68 8.87 -3.94
C GLU A 91 -20.95 9.87 -5.08
N SER A 92 -19.90 10.25 -5.83
CA SER A 92 -20.03 11.13 -7.00
C SER A 92 -20.94 10.53 -8.09
N SER A 93 -20.88 9.21 -8.30
CA SER A 93 -21.71 8.51 -9.28
C SER A 93 -23.18 8.44 -8.86
N GLU A 94 -23.46 8.26 -7.56
CA GLU A 94 -24.79 8.28 -6.98
C GLU A 94 -25.41 9.68 -7.05
N GLU A 95 -24.64 10.72 -6.72
CA GLU A 95 -25.07 12.13 -6.87
C GLU A 95 -25.38 12.49 -8.33
N LEU A 96 -24.55 12.07 -9.29
CA LEU A 96 -24.78 12.31 -10.71
C LEU A 96 -26.03 11.57 -11.23
N SER A 97 -26.24 10.32 -10.79
CA SER A 97 -27.43 9.55 -11.14
C SER A 97 -28.69 10.17 -10.55
N GLY A 98 -28.65 10.63 -9.29
CA GLY A 98 -29.78 11.34 -8.66
C GLY A 98 -30.07 12.70 -9.29
N ALA A 99 -29.04 13.44 -9.73
CA ALA A 99 -29.20 14.71 -10.43
C ALA A 99 -29.83 14.55 -11.82
N THR A 100 -29.56 13.43 -12.51
CA THR A 100 -30.17 13.12 -13.81
C THR A 100 -31.58 12.54 -13.70
N GLU A 101 -31.99 12.05 -12.53
CA GLU A 101 -33.38 11.65 -12.25
C GLU A 101 -34.28 12.87 -11.92
N HIS A 102 -33.71 13.98 -11.45
CA HIS A 102 -34.43 15.24 -11.22
C HIS A 102 -34.43 16.18 -12.45
N VAL A 103 -34.77 15.66 -13.64
CA VAL A 103 -35.12 16.54 -14.76
C VAL A 103 -36.47 17.19 -14.45
N PRO A 104 -36.56 18.53 -14.29
CA PRO A 104 -37.83 19.19 -14.05
C PRO A 104 -38.76 18.91 -15.24
N PRO A 105 -40.06 18.60 -15.01
CA PRO A 105 -41.01 18.35 -16.09
C PRO A 105 -41.20 19.64 -16.88
N GLY A 106 -40.52 19.76 -18.01
CA GLY A 106 -40.58 20.99 -18.82
C GLY A 106 -39.66 21.07 -20.04
N LEU A 107 -38.60 20.27 -20.15
CA LEU A 107 -37.72 20.27 -21.33
C LEU A 107 -38.08 19.14 -22.30
N GLY A 108 -39.35 19.11 -22.71
CA GLY A 108 -39.79 18.32 -23.85
C GLY A 108 -39.44 19.02 -25.16
N ASN A 109 -38.70 18.32 -26.01
CA ASN A 109 -38.56 18.53 -27.46
C ASN A 109 -37.92 19.85 -27.90
N VAL A 110 -36.60 19.85 -28.07
CA VAL A 110 -35.95 20.75 -29.03
C VAL A 110 -35.60 19.93 -30.27
N ASN A 111 -36.43 20.07 -31.30
CA ASN A 111 -36.18 19.56 -32.65
C ASN A 111 -34.95 20.27 -33.22
N PHE A 112 -33.88 19.52 -33.53
CA PHE A 112 -32.84 19.97 -34.44
C PHE A 112 -33.16 19.40 -35.82
N TYR A 113 -33.46 20.32 -36.75
CA TYR A 113 -33.60 20.04 -38.18
C TYR A 113 -32.30 19.51 -38.78
#